data_AF-A0A9P7GQY8-F1
#
_entry.id   AF-A0A9P7GQY8-F1
#
_cell.length_a   1.000
_cell.length_b   1.000
_cell.length_c   1.000
_cell.angle_alpha   90.00
_cell.angle_beta   90.00
_cell.angle_gamma   90.00
#
_symmetry.space_group_name_H-M   'P 1'
#
loop_
_entity.id
_entity.type
_entity.pdbx_description
1 polymer ?
#
loop_
_entity_poly.entity_id
_entity_poly.type
_entity_poly.pdbx_seq_one_letter_code
_entity_poly.pdbx_strand_id
1 'polypeptide(L)'
;MKILGELQETVNELNGLEISPEVSSSMKSLLESAKWRFVDLLVGDWMRDAKLFYYLETWVASPTDAFATHFLEQIELFQRQLTTAAFKLAGGVDLAASSLSKPSKQNPVPQAFVLKITKAFLDALYAFLDGLVLLASDESPIVTGKMPSPETVPTPVGPNALELLDLQDADTRMLVVISNFTQLMKVVIPSMLNQLEAALGISIAEDRQTLLTVVQELDKTLFDGYVKPKAQVAIDTLRGGILDPNMDWYETPQPTGEHEFALQNVGDQIANEILRVEIRPYMYETLIFLVGIHAQVSSAAEPLLERTLNALVNELAEEALRCFRQVKRFGMGGMLRATLEIEFMHQTLGRYVTPSAAKTLSDLYNKISQAYSRRPGDENLQSNLDGVKKTLADTRRATGIEFLCFRQTKSGSRAAPRTRDKDKERKGSKDSAGQ
;
A
#
# COMPACT_ATOMS: atom_id res chain seq x y z
N MET A 1 23.95 -23.74 -20.59
CA MET A 1 25.33 -23.45 -20.15
C MET A 1 26.31 -24.53 -20.57
N LYS A 2 26.22 -25.78 -20.07
CA LYS A 2 27.16 -26.87 -20.37
C LYS A 2 27.43 -27.07 -21.87
N ILE A 3 26.35 -27.20 -22.67
CA ILE A 3 26.44 -27.40 -24.13
C ILE A 3 27.22 -26.26 -24.83
N LEU A 4 26.94 -25.01 -24.47
CA LEU A 4 27.65 -23.86 -25.07
C LEU A 4 29.11 -23.79 -24.60
N GLY A 5 29.40 -24.19 -23.37
CA GLY A 5 30.76 -24.30 -22.85
C GLY A 5 31.59 -25.34 -23.61
N GLU A 6 31.04 -26.53 -23.82
CA GLU A 6 31.70 -27.60 -24.61
C GLU A 6 31.93 -27.15 -26.07
N LEU A 7 30.97 -26.43 -26.67
CA LEU A 7 31.12 -25.86 -28.00
C LEU A 7 32.24 -24.80 -28.03
N GLN A 8 32.32 -23.94 -27.02
CA GLN A 8 33.35 -22.91 -26.92
C GLN A 8 34.74 -23.53 -26.72
N GLU A 9 34.87 -24.57 -25.91
CA GLU A 9 36.11 -25.32 -25.71
C GLU A 9 36.56 -25.96 -27.03
N THR A 10 35.67 -26.66 -27.73
CA THR A 10 35.96 -27.26 -29.05
C THR A 10 36.41 -26.20 -30.07
N VAL A 11 35.73 -25.05 -30.12
CA VAL A 11 36.11 -23.93 -31.01
C VAL A 11 37.49 -23.37 -30.64
N ASN A 12 37.79 -23.28 -29.35
CA ASN A 12 39.09 -22.79 -28.87
C ASN A 12 40.22 -23.77 -29.23
N GLU A 13 40.02 -25.07 -29.03
CA GLU A 13 40.97 -26.11 -29.43
C GLU A 13 41.24 -26.09 -30.93
N LEU A 14 40.20 -26.03 -31.76
CA LEU A 14 40.33 -25.95 -33.23
C LEU A 14 41.05 -24.67 -33.68
N ASN A 15 40.80 -23.54 -33.02
CA ASN A 15 41.53 -22.30 -33.28
C ASN A 15 43.02 -22.40 -32.90
N GLY A 16 43.33 -23.11 -31.81
CA GLY A 16 44.70 -23.32 -31.34
C GLY A 16 45.55 -24.19 -32.27
N LEU A 17 44.93 -24.95 -33.18
CA LEU A 17 45.63 -25.70 -34.23
C LEU A 17 46.13 -24.82 -35.39
N GLU A 18 45.79 -23.53 -35.41
CA GLU A 18 46.25 -22.53 -36.39
C GLU A 18 46.10 -22.97 -37.87
N ILE A 19 45.05 -23.75 -38.18
CA ILE A 19 44.85 -24.37 -39.50
C ILE A 19 44.80 -23.33 -40.64
N SER A 20 43.99 -22.28 -40.48
CA SER A 20 43.87 -21.15 -41.41
C SER A 20 43.11 -19.98 -40.76
N PRO A 21 43.41 -18.72 -41.11
CA PRO A 21 42.64 -17.55 -40.68
C PRO A 21 41.14 -17.63 -41.01
N GLU A 22 40.77 -18.28 -42.13
CA GLU A 22 39.38 -18.45 -42.59
C GLU A 22 38.58 -19.43 -41.74
N VAL A 23 39.24 -20.49 -41.28
CA VAL A 23 38.64 -21.44 -40.33
C VAL A 23 38.40 -20.72 -39.01
N SER A 24 39.35 -19.90 -38.57
CA SER A 24 39.20 -19.14 -37.32
C SER A 24 38.05 -18.13 -37.37
N SER A 25 37.89 -17.40 -38.46
CA SER A 25 36.77 -16.47 -38.62
C SER A 25 35.42 -17.20 -38.67
N SER A 26 35.35 -18.33 -39.38
CA SER A 26 34.15 -19.16 -39.47
C SER A 26 33.74 -19.74 -38.12
N MET A 27 34.69 -20.23 -37.33
CA MET A 27 34.42 -20.76 -35.99
C MET A 27 33.96 -19.67 -35.01
N LYS A 28 34.53 -18.46 -35.08
CA LYS A 28 34.06 -17.31 -34.29
C LYS A 28 32.62 -16.93 -34.66
N SER A 29 32.30 -16.91 -35.96
CA SER A 29 30.94 -16.65 -36.44
C SER A 29 29.94 -17.71 -35.96
N LEU A 30 30.33 -18.99 -36.01
CA LEU A 30 29.53 -20.10 -35.47
C LEU A 30 29.25 -19.91 -33.98
N LEU A 31 30.28 -19.56 -33.20
CA LEU A 31 30.14 -19.35 -31.76
C LEU A 31 29.24 -18.15 -31.42
N GLU A 32 29.39 -17.02 -32.12
CA GLU A 32 28.49 -15.86 -32.00
C GLU A 32 27.04 -16.23 -32.32
N SER A 33 26.82 -16.97 -33.41
CA SER A 33 25.49 -17.44 -33.81
C SER A 33 24.88 -18.37 -32.75
N ALA A 34 25.68 -19.30 -32.21
CA ALA A 34 25.25 -20.19 -31.15
C ALA A 34 24.86 -19.40 -29.89
N LYS A 35 25.71 -18.48 -29.41
CA LYS A 35 25.41 -17.60 -28.27
C LYS A 35 24.08 -16.86 -28.48
N TRP A 36 23.89 -16.27 -29.66
CA TRP A 36 22.65 -15.57 -30.00
C TRP A 36 21.43 -16.47 -29.88
N ARG A 37 21.48 -17.69 -30.43
CA ARG A 37 20.38 -18.67 -30.35
C ARG A 37 20.11 -19.12 -28.92
N PHE A 38 21.12 -19.36 -28.10
CA PHE A 38 20.93 -19.72 -26.70
C PHE A 38 20.28 -18.59 -25.90
N VAL A 39 20.70 -17.34 -26.11
CA VAL A 39 20.07 -16.17 -25.47
C VAL A 39 18.64 -15.99 -25.97
N ASP A 40 18.37 -16.20 -27.25
CA ASP A 40 17.02 -16.12 -27.83
C ASP A 40 16.06 -17.15 -27.21
N LEU A 41 16.52 -18.39 -27.06
CA LEU A 41 15.75 -19.45 -26.37
C LEU A 41 15.49 -19.09 -24.91
N LEU A 42 16.53 -18.65 -24.19
CA LEU A 42 16.41 -18.23 -22.78
C LEU A 42 15.38 -17.11 -22.62
N VAL A 43 15.41 -16.10 -23.50
CA VAL A 43 14.43 -14.99 -23.48
C VAL A 43 13.02 -15.49 -23.76
N GLY A 44 12.85 -16.45 -24.68
CA GLY A 44 11.55 -17.06 -24.95
C GLY A 44 10.97 -17.80 -23.75
N ASP A 45 11.80 -18.54 -23.00
CA ASP A 45 11.39 -19.23 -21.78
C ASP A 45 11.15 -18.24 -20.62
N TRP A 46 12.04 -17.26 -20.44
CA TRP A 46 11.89 -16.18 -19.45
C TRP A 46 10.53 -15.49 -19.57
N MET A 47 10.13 -15.12 -20.79
CA MET A 47 8.85 -14.47 -21.03
C MET A 47 7.64 -15.38 -20.82
N ARG A 48 7.77 -16.67 -21.12
CA ARG A 48 6.70 -17.64 -20.88
C ARG A 48 6.47 -17.84 -19.40
N ASP A 49 7.55 -18.01 -18.64
CA ASP A 49 7.51 -18.26 -17.21
C ASP A 49 7.07 -17.01 -16.44
N ALA A 50 7.51 -15.82 -16.85
CA ALA A 50 7.07 -14.55 -16.27
C ALA A 50 5.54 -14.37 -16.36
N LYS A 51 4.92 -14.78 -17.48
CA LYS A 51 3.47 -14.74 -17.68
C LYS A 51 2.70 -15.75 -16.83
N LEU A 52 3.36 -16.82 -16.36
CA LEU A 52 2.77 -17.84 -15.49
C LEU A 52 3.19 -17.66 -14.03
N PHE A 53 4.02 -16.66 -13.74
CA PHE A 53 4.67 -16.50 -12.45
C PHE A 53 3.66 -16.31 -11.31
N TYR A 54 2.50 -15.70 -11.59
CA TYR A 54 1.44 -15.50 -10.61
C TYR A 54 0.89 -16.79 -9.98
N TYR A 55 1.04 -17.96 -10.64
CA TYR A 55 0.68 -19.25 -10.03
C TYR A 55 1.58 -19.65 -8.85
N LEU A 56 2.73 -18.98 -8.68
CA LEU A 56 3.65 -19.21 -7.57
C LEU A 56 3.32 -18.38 -6.32
N GLU A 57 2.32 -17.49 -6.39
CA GLU A 57 1.87 -16.76 -5.22
C GLU A 57 1.28 -17.74 -4.18
N THR A 58 1.84 -17.67 -2.98
CA THR A 58 1.49 -18.55 -1.85
C THR A 58 0.76 -17.82 -0.74
N TRP A 59 0.63 -16.48 -0.84
CA TRP A 59 0.01 -15.61 0.14
C TRP A 59 0.63 -15.74 1.54
N VAL A 60 1.94 -15.96 1.57
CA VAL A 60 2.73 -16.01 2.80
C VAL A 60 3.47 -14.68 2.96
N ALA A 61 3.40 -14.11 4.17
CA ALA A 61 4.16 -12.92 4.52
C ALA A 61 5.68 -13.12 4.31
N SER A 62 6.36 -12.08 3.83
CA SER A 62 7.81 -12.06 3.75
C SER A 62 8.41 -12.04 5.17
N PRO A 63 9.53 -12.74 5.40
CA PRO A 63 10.27 -12.64 6.66
C PRO A 63 10.86 -11.25 6.90
N THR A 64 11.00 -10.43 5.86
CA THR A 64 11.59 -9.08 5.94
C THR A 64 10.55 -7.98 6.08
N ASP A 65 9.37 -8.15 5.50
CA ASP A 65 8.22 -7.28 5.65
C ASP A 65 6.93 -8.09 5.81
N ALA A 66 6.31 -7.98 6.99
CA ALA A 66 5.09 -8.72 7.32
C ALA A 66 3.87 -8.33 6.46
N PHE A 67 3.90 -7.16 5.81
CA PHE A 67 2.81 -6.68 4.95
C PHE A 67 3.10 -6.85 3.46
N ALA A 68 4.21 -7.50 3.11
CA ALA A 68 4.48 -7.94 1.75
C ALA A 68 4.53 -9.47 1.72
N THR A 69 4.28 -10.03 0.54
CA THR A 69 4.35 -11.46 0.31
C THR A 69 5.78 -11.89 -0.01
N HIS A 70 6.14 -13.13 0.34
CA HIS A 70 7.39 -13.77 -0.07
C HIS A 70 7.54 -13.85 -1.61
N PHE A 71 6.44 -13.73 -2.34
CA PHE A 71 6.40 -13.65 -3.80
C PHE A 71 7.33 -12.58 -4.39
N LEU A 72 7.53 -11.47 -3.67
CA LEU A 72 8.44 -10.40 -4.09
C LEU A 72 9.92 -10.83 -4.07
N GLU A 73 10.33 -11.65 -3.11
CA GLU A 73 11.69 -12.20 -3.06
C GLU A 73 11.90 -13.24 -4.17
N GLN A 74 10.85 -13.99 -4.51
CA GLN A 74 10.90 -14.97 -5.59
C GLN A 74 11.09 -14.31 -6.96
N ILE A 75 10.41 -13.20 -7.26
CA ILE A 75 10.60 -12.50 -8.53
C ILE A 75 12.00 -11.88 -8.63
N GLU A 76 12.54 -11.34 -7.54
CA GLU A 76 13.92 -10.83 -7.51
C GLU A 76 14.93 -11.96 -7.81
N LEU A 77 14.74 -13.12 -7.17
CA LEU A 77 15.59 -14.28 -7.42
C LEU A 77 15.50 -14.77 -8.87
N PHE A 78 14.27 -14.86 -9.41
CA PHE A 78 14.00 -15.26 -10.79
C PHE A 78 14.69 -14.33 -11.78
N GLN A 79 14.47 -13.02 -11.65
CA GLN A 79 15.07 -11.99 -12.51
C GLN A 79 16.60 -12.03 -12.43
N ARG A 80 17.17 -12.17 -11.23
CA ARG A 80 18.62 -12.25 -11.03
C ARG A 80 19.23 -13.48 -11.68
N GLN A 81 18.60 -14.65 -11.52
CA GLN A 81 19.10 -15.90 -12.09
C GLN A 81 19.10 -15.87 -13.62
N LEU A 82 18.00 -15.41 -14.23
CA LEU A 82 17.86 -15.32 -15.68
C LEU A 82 18.79 -14.26 -16.29
N THR A 83 18.90 -13.09 -15.65
CA THR A 83 19.87 -12.05 -16.06
C THR A 83 21.30 -12.59 -15.99
N THR A 84 21.66 -13.30 -14.91
CA THR A 84 22.98 -13.91 -14.76
C THR A 84 23.24 -14.96 -15.84
N ALA A 85 22.26 -15.82 -16.14
CA ALA A 85 22.38 -16.82 -17.20
C ALA A 85 22.56 -16.15 -18.57
N ALA A 86 21.77 -15.13 -18.87
CA ALA A 86 21.84 -14.39 -20.12
C ALA A 86 23.18 -13.68 -20.30
N PHE A 87 23.70 -13.03 -19.25
CA PHE A 87 25.02 -12.40 -19.24
C PHE A 87 26.13 -13.42 -19.57
N LYS A 88 26.09 -14.60 -18.94
CA LYS A 88 27.07 -15.65 -19.19
C LYS A 88 26.96 -16.22 -20.61
N LEU A 89 25.74 -16.48 -21.09
CA LEU A 89 25.49 -16.95 -22.47
C LEU A 89 25.94 -15.93 -23.53
N ALA A 90 25.80 -14.64 -23.25
CA ALA A 90 26.23 -13.56 -24.12
C ALA A 90 27.76 -13.35 -24.13
N GLY A 91 28.51 -14.18 -23.41
CA GLY A 91 29.98 -14.13 -23.36
C GLY A 91 30.56 -13.21 -22.29
N GLY A 92 29.74 -12.75 -21.34
CA GLY A 92 30.18 -11.90 -20.24
C GLY A 92 31.15 -12.59 -19.26
N VAL A 93 31.25 -13.92 -19.31
CA VAL A 93 32.30 -14.71 -18.67
C VAL A 93 32.80 -15.79 -19.62
N ASP A 94 34.00 -16.30 -19.38
CA ASP A 94 34.49 -17.48 -20.07
C ASP A 94 33.82 -18.75 -19.49
N LEU A 95 33.10 -19.49 -20.34
CA LEU A 95 32.39 -20.71 -19.96
C LEU A 95 33.28 -21.95 -19.88
N ALA A 96 34.46 -21.91 -20.52
CA ALA A 96 35.44 -22.99 -20.46
C ALA A 96 36.26 -22.97 -19.16
N ALA A 97 36.29 -21.82 -18.46
CA ALA A 97 37.02 -21.64 -17.21
C ALA A 97 36.26 -22.26 -16.03
N SER A 98 36.26 -23.60 -15.94
CA SER A 98 35.72 -24.37 -14.82
C SER A 98 36.55 -24.28 -13.52
N SER A 99 37.51 -23.35 -13.43
CA SER A 99 38.46 -23.28 -12.32
C SER A 99 37.93 -22.45 -11.15
N LEU A 100 37.67 -23.12 -10.02
CA LEU A 100 37.28 -22.54 -8.73
C LEU A 100 38.33 -21.58 -8.10
N SER A 101 39.53 -21.44 -8.70
CA SER A 101 40.68 -20.78 -8.07
C SER A 101 40.95 -19.33 -8.51
N LYS A 102 40.22 -18.80 -9.50
CA LYS A 102 40.35 -17.39 -9.92
C LYS A 102 38.97 -16.76 -10.13
N PRO A 103 38.76 -15.50 -9.69
CA PRO A 103 37.56 -14.77 -10.05
C PRO A 103 37.46 -14.69 -11.57
N SER A 104 36.34 -15.16 -12.13
CA SER A 104 36.08 -15.12 -13.57
C SER A 104 36.13 -13.66 -14.03
N LYS A 105 37.11 -13.33 -14.87
CA LYS A 105 37.23 -11.99 -15.47
C LYS A 105 35.97 -11.72 -16.28
N GLN A 106 35.23 -10.67 -15.93
CA GLN A 106 34.07 -10.24 -16.70
C GLN A 106 34.53 -9.61 -18.01
N ASN A 107 33.89 -10.01 -19.10
CA ASN A 107 34.11 -9.46 -20.43
C ASN A 107 32.96 -8.52 -20.79
N PRO A 108 33.21 -7.46 -21.57
CA PRO A 108 32.14 -6.63 -22.10
C PRO A 108 31.24 -7.47 -23.03
N VAL A 109 29.93 -7.36 -22.82
CA VAL A 109 28.92 -8.06 -23.62
C VAL A 109 28.62 -7.22 -24.87
N PRO A 110 28.48 -7.81 -26.08
CA PRO A 110 28.17 -7.04 -27.28
C PRO A 110 26.79 -6.34 -27.17
N GLN A 111 26.70 -5.11 -27.70
CA GLN A 111 25.53 -4.24 -27.53
C GLN A 111 24.20 -4.88 -27.96
N ALA A 112 24.20 -5.70 -29.01
CA ALA A 112 22.99 -6.39 -29.47
C ALA A 112 22.41 -7.35 -28.41
N PHE A 113 23.28 -8.02 -27.65
CA PHE A 113 22.86 -8.87 -26.53
C PHE A 113 22.38 -8.03 -25.36
N VAL A 114 23.08 -6.95 -25.03
CA VAL A 114 22.67 -6.00 -23.97
C VAL A 114 21.25 -5.51 -24.20
N LEU A 115 20.94 -5.00 -25.40
CA LEU A 115 19.60 -4.53 -25.75
C LEU A 115 18.53 -5.64 -25.61
N LYS A 116 18.86 -6.86 -26.06
CA LYS A 116 17.95 -8.00 -26.00
C LYS A 116 17.66 -8.43 -24.56
N ILE A 117 18.68 -8.48 -23.71
CA ILE A 117 18.57 -8.87 -22.30
C ILE A 117 17.79 -7.80 -21.52
N THR A 118 18.13 -6.52 -21.69
CA THR A 118 17.41 -5.40 -21.04
C THR A 118 15.94 -5.41 -21.42
N LYS A 119 15.61 -5.59 -22.71
CA LYS A 119 14.22 -5.69 -23.15
C LYS A 119 13.49 -6.87 -22.50
N ALA A 120 14.10 -8.05 -22.51
CA ALA A 120 13.49 -9.24 -21.90
C ALA A 120 13.24 -9.08 -20.40
N PHE A 121 14.18 -8.46 -19.69
CA PHE A 121 14.04 -8.16 -18.27
C PHE A 121 12.84 -7.24 -17.99
N LEU A 122 12.71 -6.14 -18.75
CA LEU A 122 11.61 -5.19 -18.59
C LEU A 122 10.27 -5.82 -18.99
N ASP A 123 10.22 -6.51 -20.13
CA ASP A 123 9.01 -7.22 -20.58
C ASP A 123 8.54 -8.25 -19.53
N ALA A 124 9.47 -8.97 -18.90
CA ALA A 124 9.17 -9.93 -17.85
C ALA A 124 8.64 -9.25 -16.58
N LEU A 125 9.14 -8.06 -16.23
CA LEU A 125 8.57 -7.27 -15.13
C LEU A 125 7.15 -6.81 -15.47
N TYR A 126 6.88 -6.32 -16.68
CA TYR A 126 5.51 -5.97 -17.07
C TYR A 126 4.55 -7.16 -16.99
N ALA A 127 4.96 -8.34 -17.49
CA ALA A 127 4.16 -9.57 -17.38
C ALA A 127 3.90 -9.96 -15.91
N PHE A 128 4.87 -9.74 -15.03
CA PHE A 128 4.70 -9.97 -13.60
C PHE A 128 3.71 -8.97 -12.96
N LEU A 129 3.75 -7.69 -13.35
CA LEU A 129 2.79 -6.69 -12.89
C LEU A 129 1.36 -7.02 -13.35
N ASP A 130 1.19 -7.48 -14.59
CA ASP A 130 -0.11 -8.00 -15.08
C ASP A 130 -0.59 -9.19 -14.23
N GLY A 131 0.33 -10.08 -13.86
CA GLY A 131 0.06 -11.20 -12.96
C GLY A 131 -0.42 -10.78 -11.57
N LEU A 132 0.14 -9.70 -11.00
CA LEU A 132 -0.33 -9.12 -9.73
C LEU A 132 -1.75 -8.57 -9.83
N VAL A 133 -2.07 -7.89 -10.94
CA VAL A 133 -3.44 -7.41 -11.18
C VAL A 133 -4.42 -8.57 -11.28
N LEU A 134 -4.03 -9.68 -11.93
CA LEU A 134 -4.83 -10.91 -12.01
C LEU A 134 -5.04 -11.54 -10.62
N LEU A 135 -4.02 -11.54 -9.76
CA LEU A 135 -4.15 -12.05 -8.38
C LEU A 135 -5.16 -11.28 -7.54
N ALA A 136 -5.31 -9.97 -7.81
CA ALA A 136 -6.30 -9.10 -7.15
C ALA A 136 -7.72 -9.24 -7.72
N SER A 137 -7.90 -9.88 -8.88
CA SER A 137 -9.21 -10.00 -9.55
C SER A 137 -9.94 -11.29 -9.16
N ASP A 138 -11.14 -11.48 -9.74
CA ASP A 138 -11.91 -12.73 -9.63
C ASP A 138 -11.34 -13.86 -10.50
N GLU A 139 -10.38 -13.55 -11.38
CA GLU A 139 -9.67 -14.55 -12.20
C GLU A 139 -8.50 -15.20 -11.45
N SER A 140 -8.25 -14.78 -10.21
CA SER A 140 -7.18 -15.31 -9.36
C SER A 140 -7.24 -16.84 -9.25
N PRO A 141 -6.09 -17.56 -9.31
CA PRO A 141 -6.06 -19.02 -9.20
C PRO A 141 -6.72 -19.58 -7.94
N ILE A 142 -6.67 -18.84 -6.83
CA ILE A 142 -7.28 -19.24 -5.55
C ILE A 142 -8.81 -19.21 -5.59
N VAL A 143 -9.39 -18.32 -6.40
CA VAL A 143 -10.84 -18.19 -6.62
C VAL A 143 -11.32 -19.18 -7.67
N THR A 144 -10.56 -19.30 -8.76
CA THR A 144 -10.92 -20.18 -9.89
C THR A 144 -10.61 -21.66 -9.63
N GLY A 145 -10.01 -21.99 -8.49
CA GLY A 145 -9.65 -23.36 -8.12
C GLY A 145 -8.50 -23.95 -8.95
N LYS A 146 -7.69 -23.09 -9.59
CA LYS A 146 -6.56 -23.46 -10.46
C LYS A 146 -5.21 -23.40 -9.73
N MET A 147 -5.23 -23.41 -8.39
CA MET A 147 -4.00 -23.44 -7.60
C MET A 147 -3.21 -24.73 -7.89
N PRO A 148 -1.87 -24.64 -8.05
CA PRO A 148 -1.02 -25.82 -8.11
C PRO A 148 -1.16 -26.65 -6.82
N SER A 149 -1.15 -27.97 -6.94
CA SER A 149 -1.26 -28.89 -5.79
C SER A 149 -0.13 -28.65 -4.77
N PRO A 150 -0.42 -28.65 -3.45
CA PRO A 150 0.54 -28.27 -2.40
C PRO A 150 1.69 -29.25 -2.16
N GLU A 151 1.83 -30.32 -2.95
CA GLU A 151 2.79 -31.41 -2.69
C GLU A 151 4.28 -31.02 -2.85
N THR A 152 4.59 -29.81 -3.33
CA THR A 152 5.97 -29.41 -3.68
C THR A 152 6.47 -28.12 -3.05
N VAL A 153 5.65 -27.40 -2.29
CA VAL A 153 6.07 -26.13 -1.68
C VAL A 153 6.32 -26.34 -0.19
N PRO A 154 7.57 -26.23 0.30
CA PRO A 154 7.84 -26.30 1.73
C PRO A 154 7.08 -25.16 2.41
N THR A 155 6.09 -25.52 3.24
CA THR A 155 5.38 -24.56 4.10
C THR A 155 6.40 -23.90 5.01
N PRO A 156 6.54 -22.57 4.99
CA PRO A 156 7.44 -21.87 5.88
C PRO A 156 7.05 -22.14 7.33
N VAL A 157 8.02 -22.58 8.12
CA VAL A 157 7.82 -22.91 9.54
C VAL A 157 7.83 -21.60 10.32
N GLY A 158 6.64 -21.05 10.60
CA GLY A 158 6.47 -19.83 11.41
C GLY A 158 5.03 -19.30 11.37
N PRO A 159 4.65 -18.40 12.30
CA PRO A 159 3.35 -17.74 12.24
C PRO A 159 3.25 -16.86 10.99
N ASN A 160 2.30 -17.15 10.09
CA ASN A 160 2.06 -16.34 8.91
C ASN A 160 0.99 -15.28 9.24
N ALA A 161 1.35 -14.01 9.16
CA ALA A 161 0.44 -12.89 9.43
C ALA A 161 -0.78 -12.87 8.50
N LEU A 162 -0.65 -13.46 7.30
CA LEU A 162 -1.70 -13.52 6.28
C LEU A 162 -2.59 -14.77 6.39
N GLU A 163 -2.29 -15.72 7.28
CA GLU A 163 -2.99 -17.01 7.38
C GLU A 163 -4.46 -16.87 7.81
N LEU A 164 -4.77 -15.84 8.59
CA LEU A 164 -6.12 -15.56 9.08
C LEU A 164 -6.99 -14.78 8.08
N LEU A 165 -6.42 -14.39 6.93
CA LEU A 165 -7.13 -13.62 5.91
C LEU A 165 -7.99 -14.53 5.05
N ASP A 166 -9.22 -14.09 4.76
CA ASP A 166 -10.05 -14.76 3.77
C ASP A 166 -9.61 -14.37 2.36
N LEU A 167 -8.80 -15.22 1.74
CA LEU A 167 -8.30 -14.99 0.39
C LEU A 167 -9.35 -15.28 -0.70
N GLN A 168 -10.56 -15.75 -0.36
CA GLN A 168 -11.68 -15.79 -1.32
C GLN A 168 -12.33 -14.42 -1.49
N ASP A 169 -12.18 -13.53 -0.52
CA ASP A 169 -12.61 -12.14 -0.60
C ASP A 169 -11.70 -11.31 -1.53
N ALA A 170 -12.31 -10.66 -2.53
CA ALA A 170 -11.58 -9.87 -3.53
C ALA A 170 -10.91 -8.65 -2.91
N ASP A 171 -11.56 -7.99 -1.96
CA ASP A 171 -11.04 -6.82 -1.27
C ASP A 171 -9.76 -7.15 -0.48
N THR A 172 -9.76 -8.29 0.21
CA THR A 172 -8.62 -8.80 0.96
C THR A 172 -7.42 -9.05 0.04
N ARG A 173 -7.62 -9.75 -1.09
CA ARG A 173 -6.55 -9.96 -2.08
C ARG A 173 -6.04 -8.66 -2.65
N MET A 174 -6.93 -7.74 -3.00
CA MET A 174 -6.59 -6.43 -3.56
C MET A 174 -5.73 -5.61 -2.59
N LEU A 175 -6.06 -5.60 -1.29
CA LEU A 175 -5.26 -4.93 -0.26
C LEU A 175 -3.83 -5.48 -0.16
N VAL A 176 -3.68 -6.81 -0.14
CA VAL A 176 -2.37 -7.46 -0.10
C VAL A 176 -1.56 -7.13 -1.36
N VAL A 177 -2.18 -7.16 -2.54
CA VAL A 177 -1.53 -6.81 -3.80
C VAL A 177 -1.11 -5.33 -3.85
N ILE A 178 -1.94 -4.40 -3.37
CA ILE A 178 -1.57 -2.97 -3.27
C ILE A 178 -0.39 -2.78 -2.30
N SER A 179 -0.34 -3.55 -1.21
CA SER A 179 0.79 -3.54 -0.28
C SER A 179 2.07 -4.06 -0.95
N ASN A 180 1.97 -5.13 -1.74
CA ASN A 180 3.07 -5.63 -2.57
C ASN A 180 3.57 -4.56 -3.56
N PHE A 181 2.67 -3.84 -4.25
CA PHE A 181 3.04 -2.72 -5.13
C PHE A 181 3.84 -1.64 -4.42
N THR A 182 3.47 -1.31 -3.18
CA THR A 182 4.21 -0.34 -2.37
C THR A 182 5.66 -0.77 -2.13
N GLN A 183 5.90 -2.05 -1.83
CA GLN A 183 7.27 -2.57 -1.66
C GLN A 183 8.03 -2.71 -2.98
N LEU A 184 7.36 -3.14 -4.04
CA LEU A 184 7.94 -3.21 -5.39
C LEU A 184 8.51 -1.86 -5.83
N MET A 185 7.72 -0.79 -5.70
CA MET A 185 8.15 0.56 -6.07
C MET A 185 9.32 1.06 -5.24
N LYS A 186 9.30 0.82 -3.92
CA LYS A 186 10.25 1.40 -2.98
C LYS A 186 11.59 0.66 -2.93
N VAL A 187 11.57 -0.66 -3.06
CA VAL A 187 12.74 -1.51 -2.74
C VAL A 187 13.10 -2.42 -3.91
N VAL A 188 12.17 -3.28 -4.31
CA VAL A 188 12.49 -4.44 -5.16
C VAL A 188 12.85 -4.01 -6.59
N ILE A 189 12.02 -3.20 -7.26
CA ILE A 189 12.29 -2.73 -8.63
C ILE A 189 13.59 -1.90 -8.69
N PRO A 190 13.80 -0.89 -7.83
CA PRO A 190 15.07 -0.17 -7.81
C PRO A 190 16.29 -1.09 -7.59
N SER A 191 16.19 -2.08 -6.69
CA SER A 191 17.26 -3.06 -6.45
C SER A 191 17.57 -3.86 -7.72
N MET A 192 16.57 -4.46 -8.35
CA MET A 192 16.77 -5.30 -9.54
C MET A 192 17.32 -4.50 -10.72
N LEU A 193 16.85 -3.25 -10.93
CA LEU A 193 17.35 -2.39 -12.00
C LEU A 193 18.81 -1.97 -11.76
N ASN A 194 19.19 -1.63 -10.53
CA ASN A 194 20.59 -1.33 -10.19
C ASN A 194 21.50 -2.56 -10.43
N GLN A 195 21.01 -3.77 -10.10
CA GLN A 195 21.75 -5.01 -10.37
C GLN A 195 21.92 -5.24 -11.88
N LEU A 196 20.89 -4.97 -12.69
CA LEU A 196 20.94 -5.08 -14.15
C LEU A 196 21.94 -4.07 -14.76
N GLU A 197 21.88 -2.80 -14.34
CA GLU A 197 22.81 -1.74 -14.78
C GLU A 197 24.27 -2.11 -14.46
N ALA A 198 24.53 -2.57 -13.24
CA ALA A 198 25.86 -3.00 -12.81
C ALA A 198 26.36 -4.22 -13.60
N ALA A 199 25.49 -5.19 -13.88
CA ALA A 199 25.88 -6.40 -14.61
C ALA A 199 26.17 -6.14 -16.08
N LEU A 200 25.45 -5.23 -16.73
CA LEU A 200 25.58 -4.94 -18.16
C LEU A 200 26.42 -3.69 -18.46
N GLY A 201 26.76 -2.88 -17.46
CA GLY A 201 27.50 -1.63 -17.65
C GLY A 201 26.70 -0.58 -18.41
N ILE A 202 25.38 -0.52 -18.18
CA ILE A 202 24.45 0.40 -18.87
C ILE A 202 23.75 1.34 -17.89
N SER A 203 23.06 2.34 -18.44
CA SER A 203 22.08 3.17 -17.73
C SER A 203 20.71 2.98 -18.37
N ILE A 204 19.68 2.78 -17.54
CA ILE A 204 18.29 2.58 -17.96
C ILE A 204 17.35 3.55 -17.23
N ALA A 205 17.81 4.79 -17.03
CA ALA A 205 17.09 5.80 -16.26
C ALA A 205 15.69 6.12 -16.82
N GLU A 206 15.55 6.21 -18.15
CA GLU A 206 14.27 6.48 -18.80
C GLU A 206 13.28 5.32 -18.66
N ASP A 207 13.76 4.09 -18.87
CA ASP A 207 12.96 2.87 -18.68
C ASP A 207 12.55 2.71 -17.21
N ARG A 208 13.45 3.01 -16.27
CA ARG A 208 13.17 3.01 -14.83
C ARG A 208 12.03 3.96 -14.50
N GLN A 209 12.09 5.20 -15.00
CA GLN A 209 11.05 6.18 -14.73
C GLN A 209 9.72 5.72 -15.32
N THR A 210 9.73 5.19 -16.56
CA THR A 210 8.53 4.68 -17.23
C THR A 210 7.90 3.53 -16.44
N LEU A 211 8.72 2.55 -16.03
CA LEU A 211 8.26 1.41 -15.25
C LEU A 211 7.65 1.84 -13.91
N LEU A 212 8.32 2.73 -13.18
CA LEU A 212 7.79 3.22 -11.89
C LEU A 212 6.48 4.01 -12.06
N THR A 213 6.33 4.77 -13.13
CA THR A 213 5.05 5.43 -13.47
C THR A 213 3.95 4.40 -13.69
N VAL A 214 4.20 3.34 -14.48
CA VAL A 214 3.21 2.27 -14.72
C VAL A 214 2.82 1.59 -13.41
N VAL A 215 3.80 1.27 -12.56
CA VAL A 215 3.54 0.63 -11.26
C VAL A 215 2.68 1.54 -10.37
N GLN A 216 2.93 2.85 -10.38
CA GLN A 216 2.14 3.83 -9.65
C GLN A 216 0.70 3.94 -10.18
N GLU A 217 0.50 3.86 -11.50
CA GLU A 217 -0.83 3.87 -12.12
C GLU A 217 -1.62 2.59 -11.80
N LEU A 218 -0.98 1.42 -11.78
CA LEU A 218 -1.60 0.16 -11.37
C LEU A 218 -1.98 0.18 -9.88
N ASP A 219 -1.09 0.62 -9.01
CA ASP A 219 -1.36 0.83 -7.59
C ASP A 219 -2.58 1.76 -7.40
N LYS A 220 -2.61 2.90 -8.11
CA LYS A 220 -3.75 3.83 -8.05
C LYS A 220 -5.04 3.16 -8.52
N THR A 221 -5.00 2.41 -9.61
CA THR A 221 -6.18 1.77 -10.20
C THR A 221 -6.78 0.74 -9.25
N LEU A 222 -5.96 -0.14 -8.68
CA LEU A 222 -6.41 -1.12 -7.69
C LEU A 222 -6.90 -0.44 -6.40
N PHE A 223 -6.17 0.57 -5.91
CA PHE A 223 -6.59 1.30 -4.73
C PHE A 223 -7.94 2.01 -4.92
N ASP A 224 -8.16 2.64 -6.08
CA ASP A 224 -9.44 3.23 -6.44
C ASP A 224 -10.55 2.16 -6.54
N GLY A 225 -10.21 0.97 -7.07
CA GLY A 225 -11.10 -0.19 -7.12
C GLY A 225 -11.58 -0.66 -5.74
N TYR A 226 -10.71 -0.57 -4.73
CA TYR A 226 -11.06 -0.86 -3.33
C TYR A 226 -11.84 0.27 -2.65
N VAL A 227 -11.36 1.51 -2.77
CA VAL A 227 -11.87 2.64 -1.97
C VAL A 227 -13.19 3.18 -2.52
N LYS A 228 -13.36 3.32 -3.83
CA LYS A 228 -14.55 3.98 -4.41
C LYS A 228 -15.86 3.27 -4.08
N PRO A 229 -15.97 1.93 -4.17
CA PRO A 229 -17.21 1.24 -3.78
C PRO A 229 -17.56 1.47 -2.31
N LYS A 230 -16.56 1.46 -1.42
CA LYS A 230 -16.77 1.70 0.01
C LYS A 230 -17.12 3.16 0.31
N ALA A 231 -16.46 4.10 -0.37
CA ALA A 231 -16.81 5.51 -0.32
C ALA A 231 -18.27 5.71 -0.71
N GLN A 232 -18.73 5.05 -1.79
CA GLN A 232 -20.10 5.16 -2.27
C GLN A 232 -21.13 4.70 -1.22
N VAL A 233 -20.90 3.58 -0.53
CA VAL A 233 -21.80 3.12 0.56
C VAL A 233 -21.87 4.14 1.70
N ALA A 234 -20.73 4.70 2.09
CA ALA A 234 -20.66 5.71 3.15
C ALA A 234 -21.34 7.04 2.72
N ILE A 235 -21.12 7.45 1.47
CA ILE A 235 -21.76 8.61 0.81
C ILE A 235 -23.28 8.44 0.77
N ASP A 236 -23.78 7.26 0.39
CA ASP A 236 -25.22 7.01 0.29
C ASP A 236 -25.89 7.05 1.67
N THR A 237 -25.24 6.50 2.70
CA THR A 237 -25.70 6.58 4.10
C THR A 237 -25.73 8.03 4.58
N LEU A 238 -24.66 8.77 4.34
CA LEU A 238 -24.54 10.19 4.70
C LEU A 238 -25.59 11.06 4.00
N ARG A 239 -25.74 10.88 2.68
CA ARG A 239 -26.72 11.59 1.86
C ARG A 239 -28.14 11.28 2.31
N GLY A 240 -28.46 10.01 2.54
CA GLY A 240 -29.77 9.57 3.02
C GLY A 240 -30.16 10.24 4.33
N GLY A 241 -29.19 10.44 5.25
CA GLY A 241 -29.42 11.14 6.50
C GLY A 241 -29.53 12.67 6.37
N ILE A 242 -28.70 13.32 5.54
CA ILE A 242 -28.74 14.78 5.39
C ILE A 242 -29.97 15.24 4.60
N LEU A 243 -30.33 14.50 3.55
CA LEU A 243 -31.44 14.81 2.65
C LEU A 243 -32.71 14.00 2.96
N ASP A 244 -32.82 13.46 4.18
CA ASP A 244 -34.03 12.76 4.65
C ASP A 244 -35.26 13.66 4.46
N PRO A 245 -36.29 13.24 3.69
CA PRO A 245 -37.52 14.01 3.49
C PRO A 245 -38.26 14.34 4.78
N ASN A 246 -38.07 13.56 5.84
CA ASN A 246 -38.68 13.79 7.15
C ASN A 246 -37.90 14.82 8.00
N MET A 247 -36.69 15.19 7.59
CA MET A 247 -35.87 16.18 8.28
C MET A 247 -36.23 17.60 7.84
N ASP A 248 -36.95 18.31 8.70
CA ASP A 248 -37.18 19.75 8.53
C ASP A 248 -36.04 20.55 9.18
N TRP A 249 -35.01 20.89 8.40
CA TRP A 249 -33.89 21.73 8.85
C TRP A 249 -34.31 23.14 9.31
N TYR A 250 -35.53 23.60 9.00
CA TYR A 250 -36.04 24.92 9.38
C TYR A 250 -36.81 24.92 10.70
N GLU A 251 -37.65 23.91 10.95
CA GLU A 251 -38.49 23.81 12.17
C GLU A 251 -38.00 22.75 13.19
N THR A 252 -36.90 22.03 12.92
CA THR A 252 -36.37 21.04 13.86
C THR A 252 -35.98 21.67 15.20
N PRO A 253 -36.30 21.01 16.34
CA PRO A 253 -36.00 21.53 17.67
C PRO A 253 -34.49 21.59 17.91
N GLN A 254 -34.12 22.45 18.87
CA GLN A 254 -32.74 22.56 19.32
C GLN A 254 -32.30 21.24 19.98
N PRO A 255 -31.04 20.80 19.80
CA PRO A 255 -30.47 19.74 20.63
C PRO A 255 -30.44 20.28 22.06
N THR A 256 -31.33 19.78 22.93
CA THR A 256 -31.56 20.45 24.21
C THR A 256 -30.52 20.12 25.27
N GLY A 257 -29.75 19.03 25.21
CA GLY A 257 -28.88 18.64 26.33
C GLY A 257 -29.63 18.35 27.64
N GLU A 258 -30.95 18.59 27.68
CA GLU A 258 -31.86 18.54 28.83
C GLU A 258 -32.29 17.11 29.18
N HIS A 259 -31.55 16.10 28.73
CA HIS A 259 -31.68 14.75 29.28
C HIS A 259 -31.04 14.62 30.67
N GLU A 260 -30.47 15.70 31.22
CA GLU A 260 -29.93 15.78 32.59
C GLU A 260 -30.95 15.30 33.65
N PHE A 261 -32.26 15.49 33.43
CA PHE A 261 -33.32 15.01 34.32
C PHE A 261 -33.69 13.52 34.12
N ALA A 262 -33.51 12.97 32.91
CA ALA A 262 -33.74 11.55 32.63
C ALA A 262 -32.54 10.69 33.06
N LEU A 263 -31.34 11.26 33.11
CA LEU A 263 -30.08 10.58 33.45
C LEU A 263 -29.87 10.38 34.95
N GLN A 264 -30.62 11.09 35.80
CA GLN A 264 -30.41 11.04 37.26
C GLN A 264 -30.93 9.74 37.91
N ASN A 265 -31.69 8.91 37.18
CA ASN A 265 -32.37 7.72 37.72
C ASN A 265 -32.21 6.46 36.86
N VAL A 266 -31.25 6.42 35.91
CA VAL A 266 -31.14 5.29 34.98
C VAL A 266 -29.68 4.83 34.85
N GLY A 267 -29.45 3.51 34.89
CA GLY A 267 -28.10 2.92 34.86
C GLY A 267 -27.31 3.24 33.59
N ASP A 268 -25.98 3.17 33.68
CA ASP A 268 -24.99 3.59 32.67
C ASP A 268 -25.30 3.14 31.23
N GLN A 269 -25.92 1.98 31.02
CA GLN A 269 -26.30 1.51 29.68
C GLN A 269 -27.39 2.36 29.01
N ILE A 270 -28.47 2.69 29.73
CA ILE A 270 -29.58 3.46 29.16
C ILE A 270 -29.19 4.95 29.06
N ALA A 271 -28.32 5.43 29.96
CA ALA A 271 -27.71 6.75 29.85
C ALA A 271 -26.90 6.92 28.55
N ASN A 272 -26.09 5.91 28.19
CA ASN A 272 -25.35 5.91 26.93
C ASN A 272 -26.28 5.80 25.71
N GLU A 273 -27.41 5.10 25.83
CA GLU A 273 -28.41 5.00 24.75
C GLU A 273 -29.22 6.29 24.57
N ILE A 274 -29.46 7.05 25.64
CA ILE A 274 -30.10 8.38 25.60
C ILE A 274 -29.13 9.46 25.10
N LEU A 275 -27.84 9.41 25.44
CA LEU A 275 -26.82 10.32 24.89
C LEU A 275 -26.55 10.09 23.38
N ARG A 276 -26.88 8.90 22.86
CA ARG A 276 -26.90 8.63 21.42
C ARG A 276 -28.01 9.38 20.68
N VAL A 277 -29.02 9.93 21.37
CA VAL A 277 -30.21 10.55 20.76
C VAL A 277 -29.91 11.90 20.08
N GLU A 278 -28.85 12.61 20.48
CA GLU A 278 -28.57 13.95 19.92
C GLU A 278 -27.92 13.90 18.53
N ILE A 279 -27.21 12.82 18.21
CA ILE A 279 -26.64 12.57 16.89
C ILE A 279 -27.51 11.54 16.18
N ARG A 280 -27.96 11.83 14.96
CA ARG A 280 -28.86 10.91 14.27
C ARG A 280 -28.14 9.62 13.83
N PRO A 281 -28.88 8.49 13.71
CA PRO A 281 -28.31 7.17 13.42
C PRO A 281 -27.39 7.11 12.20
N TYR A 282 -27.73 7.82 11.12
CA TYR A 282 -26.95 7.81 9.87
C TYR A 282 -25.47 8.18 10.08
N MET A 283 -25.18 9.09 11.02
CA MET A 283 -23.82 9.52 11.30
C MET A 283 -23.03 8.43 12.04
N TYR A 284 -23.68 7.75 12.99
CA TYR A 284 -23.09 6.59 13.66
C TYR A 284 -22.88 5.42 12.70
N GLU A 285 -23.87 5.11 11.87
CA GLU A 285 -23.78 4.05 10.86
C GLU A 285 -22.63 4.30 9.89
N THR A 286 -22.48 5.55 9.44
CA THR A 286 -21.34 5.96 8.59
C THR A 286 -20.01 5.71 9.32
N LEU A 287 -19.86 6.17 10.56
CA LEU A 287 -18.61 6.01 11.31
C LEU A 287 -18.30 4.54 11.66
N ILE A 288 -19.30 3.76 12.04
CA ILE A 288 -19.16 2.32 12.32
C ILE A 288 -18.79 1.55 11.05
N PHE A 289 -19.36 1.91 9.89
CA PHE A 289 -18.95 1.35 8.61
C PHE A 289 -17.46 1.61 8.35
N LEU A 290 -16.97 2.83 8.62
CA LEU A 290 -15.55 3.17 8.54
C LEU A 290 -14.69 2.37 9.53
N VAL A 291 -15.20 2.02 10.72
CA VAL A 291 -14.50 1.12 11.67
C VAL A 291 -14.29 -0.27 11.05
N GLY A 292 -15.30 -0.78 10.34
CA GLY A 292 -15.19 -2.03 9.59
C GLY A 292 -14.07 -1.99 8.54
N ILE A 293 -14.01 -0.91 7.76
CA ILE A 293 -12.93 -0.69 6.78
C ILE A 293 -11.57 -0.61 7.48
N HIS A 294 -11.48 0.14 8.58
CA HIS A 294 -10.24 0.24 9.37
C HIS A 294 -9.78 -1.16 9.81
N ALA A 295 -10.67 -1.99 10.34
CA ALA A 295 -10.34 -3.34 10.80
C ALA A 295 -9.80 -4.21 9.65
N GLN A 296 -10.49 -4.20 8.50
CA GLN A 296 -10.06 -4.95 7.31
C GLN A 296 -8.67 -4.52 6.86
N VAL A 297 -8.45 -3.22 6.64
CA VAL A 297 -7.15 -2.70 6.17
C VAL A 297 -6.05 -2.94 7.19
N SER A 298 -6.32 -2.74 8.49
CA SER A 298 -5.31 -2.97 9.54
C SER A 298 -4.86 -4.43 9.60
N SER A 299 -5.79 -5.36 9.33
CA SER A 299 -5.46 -6.79 9.34
C SER A 299 -4.68 -7.23 8.09
N ALA A 300 -5.06 -6.74 6.91
CA ALA A 300 -4.49 -7.20 5.64
C ALA A 300 -3.26 -6.40 5.20
N ALA A 301 -3.28 -5.08 5.41
CA ALA A 301 -2.29 -4.14 4.88
C ALA A 301 -2.27 -2.82 5.69
N GLU A 302 -1.80 -2.88 6.95
CA GLU A 302 -1.72 -1.70 7.85
C GLU A 302 -1.06 -0.46 7.20
N PRO A 303 0.00 -0.57 6.37
CA PRO A 303 0.60 0.58 5.70
C PRO A 303 -0.36 1.38 4.79
N LEU A 304 -1.47 0.79 4.35
CA LEU A 304 -2.48 1.44 3.50
C LEU A 304 -3.56 2.17 4.29
N LEU A 305 -3.59 2.03 5.63
CA LEU A 305 -4.67 2.52 6.48
C LEU A 305 -4.83 4.04 6.38
N GLU A 306 -3.73 4.78 6.48
CA GLU A 306 -3.75 6.24 6.43
C GLU A 306 -4.23 6.74 5.06
N ARG A 307 -3.71 6.15 3.98
CA ARG A 307 -4.12 6.48 2.61
C ARG A 307 -5.62 6.20 2.39
N THR A 308 -6.11 5.08 2.89
CA THR A 308 -7.52 4.65 2.79
C THR A 308 -8.44 5.63 3.51
N LEU A 309 -8.18 5.91 4.79
CA LEU A 309 -9.06 6.77 5.59
C LEU A 309 -8.98 8.23 5.16
N ASN A 310 -7.81 8.71 4.72
CA ASN A 310 -7.69 10.05 4.13
C ASN A 310 -8.60 10.21 2.90
N ALA A 311 -8.63 9.21 2.01
CA ALA A 311 -9.47 9.24 0.83
C ALA A 311 -10.96 9.23 1.20
N LEU A 312 -11.38 8.33 2.11
CA LEU A 312 -12.77 8.24 2.57
C LEU A 312 -13.26 9.53 3.25
N VAL A 313 -12.42 10.15 4.10
CA VAL A 313 -12.76 11.41 4.78
C VAL A 313 -12.93 12.55 3.79
N ASN A 314 -12.11 12.62 2.74
CA ASN A 314 -12.27 13.62 1.69
C ASN A 314 -13.62 13.46 0.98
N GLU A 315 -13.97 12.25 0.56
CA GLU A 315 -15.25 11.95 -0.11
C GLU A 315 -16.45 12.28 0.78
N LEU A 316 -16.40 11.94 2.07
CA LEU A 316 -17.46 12.28 3.03
C LEU A 316 -17.59 13.79 3.22
N ALA A 317 -16.49 14.53 3.33
CA ALA A 317 -16.53 15.99 3.46
C ALA A 317 -17.13 16.66 2.22
N GLU A 318 -16.74 16.20 1.02
CA GLU A 318 -17.27 16.70 -0.25
C GLU A 318 -18.76 16.42 -0.41
N GLU A 319 -19.18 15.20 -0.08
CA GLU A 319 -20.60 14.83 -0.15
C GLU A 319 -21.43 15.57 0.90
N ALA A 320 -20.93 15.73 2.12
CA ALA A 320 -21.61 16.51 3.16
C ALA A 320 -21.87 17.94 2.69
N LEU A 321 -20.84 18.59 2.12
CA LEU A 321 -20.96 19.93 1.55
C LEU A 321 -21.98 19.97 0.40
N ARG A 322 -21.95 18.98 -0.50
CA ARG A 322 -22.91 18.86 -1.60
C ARG A 322 -24.35 18.71 -1.11
N CYS A 323 -24.58 17.92 -0.07
CA CYS A 323 -25.90 17.75 0.53
C CYS A 323 -26.38 19.04 1.21
N PHE A 324 -25.56 19.66 2.06
CA PHE A 324 -25.97 20.90 2.74
C PHE A 324 -26.13 22.11 1.80
N ARG A 325 -25.50 22.10 0.62
CA ARG A 325 -25.79 23.10 -0.43
C ARG A 325 -27.22 23.04 -0.94
N GLN A 326 -27.88 21.89 -0.86
CA GLN A 326 -29.28 21.70 -1.29
C GLN A 326 -30.28 22.14 -0.22
N VAL A 327 -29.87 22.22 1.04
CA VAL A 327 -30.70 22.75 2.12
C VAL A 327 -30.85 24.26 1.96
N LYS A 328 -32.10 24.70 1.75
CA LYS A 328 -32.40 26.11 1.42
C LYS A 328 -32.26 27.03 2.63
N ARG A 329 -32.74 26.59 3.79
CA ARG A 329 -32.84 27.40 5.01
C ARG A 329 -32.62 26.53 6.23
N PHE A 330 -31.90 27.06 7.21
CA PHE A 330 -31.80 26.49 8.54
C PHE A 330 -32.52 27.39 9.55
N GLY A 331 -33.27 26.77 10.46
CA GLY A 331 -33.61 27.37 11.75
C GLY A 331 -32.47 27.16 12.74
N MET A 332 -32.61 27.69 13.96
CA MET A 332 -31.53 27.56 14.96
C MET A 332 -31.25 26.10 15.30
N GLY A 333 -32.29 25.30 15.57
CA GLY A 333 -32.12 23.88 15.89
C GLY A 333 -31.46 23.10 14.77
N GLY A 334 -31.85 23.37 13.52
CA GLY A 334 -31.25 22.72 12.35
C GLY A 334 -29.79 23.10 12.14
N MET A 335 -29.44 24.38 12.32
CA MET A 335 -28.07 24.86 12.25
C MET A 335 -27.19 24.21 13.32
N LEU A 336 -27.65 24.18 14.57
CA LEU A 336 -26.93 23.59 15.70
C LEU A 336 -26.77 22.08 15.53
N ARG A 337 -27.82 21.38 15.09
CA ARG A 337 -27.78 19.94 14.82
C ARG A 337 -26.83 19.59 13.68
N ALA A 338 -26.91 20.28 12.54
CA ALA A 338 -25.98 20.07 11.44
C ALA A 338 -24.52 20.32 11.85
N THR A 339 -24.29 21.36 12.64
CA THR A 339 -22.96 21.68 13.18
C THR A 339 -22.48 20.59 14.13
N LEU A 340 -23.32 20.13 15.07
CA LEU A 340 -23.00 19.05 16.01
C LEU A 340 -22.62 17.76 15.29
N GLU A 341 -23.44 17.32 14.32
CA GLU A 341 -23.24 16.07 13.59
C GLU A 341 -21.94 16.09 12.78
N ILE A 342 -21.65 17.19 12.07
CA ILE A 342 -20.42 17.33 11.28
C ILE A 342 -19.20 17.51 12.17
N GLU A 343 -19.31 18.25 13.27
CA GLU A 343 -18.22 18.39 14.23
C GLU A 343 -17.90 17.05 14.91
N PHE A 344 -18.90 16.21 15.17
CA PHE A 344 -18.70 14.86 15.66
C PHE A 344 -17.90 14.00 14.69
N MET A 345 -18.27 13.98 13.41
CA MET A 345 -17.50 13.30 12.36
C MET A 345 -16.07 13.83 12.29
N HIS A 346 -15.91 15.16 12.21
CA HIS A 346 -14.62 15.84 12.11
C HIS A 346 -13.70 15.49 13.28
N GLN A 347 -14.19 15.58 14.52
CA GLN A 347 -13.38 15.29 15.71
C GLN A 347 -13.11 13.80 15.91
N THR A 348 -14.00 12.92 15.43
CA THR A 348 -13.81 11.46 15.48
C THR A 348 -12.74 11.03 14.48
N LEU A 349 -12.78 11.58 13.27
CA LEU A 349 -11.87 11.23 12.17
C LEU A 349 -10.64 12.16 12.09
N GLY A 350 -10.42 13.03 13.08
CA GLY A 350 -9.47 14.14 13.00
C GLY A 350 -8.05 13.78 12.60
N ARG A 351 -7.58 12.55 12.86
CA ARG A 351 -6.28 12.05 12.40
C ARG A 351 -6.16 11.96 10.88
N TYR A 352 -7.26 11.66 10.20
CA TYR A 352 -7.34 11.37 8.77
C TYR A 352 -7.92 12.54 7.96
N VAL A 353 -8.13 13.69 8.61
CA VAL A 353 -8.60 14.89 7.94
C VAL A 353 -7.41 15.54 7.21
N THR A 354 -7.44 15.43 5.88
CA THR A 354 -6.43 16.08 5.04
C THR A 354 -6.63 17.60 5.00
N PRO A 355 -5.63 18.39 4.59
CA PRO A 355 -5.80 19.82 4.36
C PRO A 355 -6.93 20.15 3.37
N SER A 356 -7.19 19.28 2.39
CA SER A 356 -8.30 19.42 1.45
C SER A 356 -9.64 19.23 2.15
N ALA A 357 -9.81 18.13 2.90
CA ALA A 357 -11.01 17.90 3.71
C ALA A 357 -11.28 19.04 4.70
N ALA A 358 -10.24 19.53 5.39
CA ALA A 358 -10.37 20.64 6.33
C ALA A 358 -10.91 21.92 5.66
N LYS A 359 -10.43 22.21 4.44
CA LYS A 359 -10.95 23.32 3.64
C LYS A 359 -12.41 23.10 3.25
N THR A 360 -12.76 21.91 2.76
CA THR A 360 -14.13 21.55 2.40
C THR A 360 -15.09 21.63 3.60
N LEU A 361 -14.65 21.19 4.78
CA LEU A 361 -15.40 21.33 6.04
C LEU A 361 -15.58 22.81 6.41
N SER A 362 -14.56 23.64 6.26
CA SER A 362 -14.68 25.10 6.44
C SER A 362 -15.74 25.72 5.52
N ASP A 363 -15.72 25.37 4.24
CA ASP A 363 -16.72 25.81 3.26
C ASP A 363 -18.14 25.32 3.63
N LEU A 364 -18.24 24.12 4.21
CA LEU A 364 -19.48 23.55 4.72
C LEU A 364 -20.02 24.37 5.90
N TYR A 365 -19.21 24.67 6.93
CA TYR A 365 -19.64 25.51 8.05
C TYR A 365 -20.08 26.90 7.58
N ASN A 366 -19.36 27.48 6.62
CA ASN A 366 -19.75 28.75 5.99
C ASN A 366 -21.10 28.64 5.28
N LYS A 367 -21.35 27.56 4.55
CA LYS A 367 -22.64 27.33 3.87
C LYS A 367 -23.79 27.20 4.85
N ILE A 368 -23.63 26.45 5.95
CA ILE A 368 -24.65 26.33 7.01
C ILE A 368 -24.94 27.72 7.60
N SER A 369 -23.90 28.48 7.94
CA SER A 369 -24.02 29.84 8.50
C SER A 369 -24.73 30.80 7.55
N GLN A 370 -24.43 30.75 6.25
CA GLN A 370 -25.10 31.58 5.24
C GLN A 370 -26.58 31.22 5.03
N ALA A 371 -26.94 29.95 5.17
CA ALA A 371 -28.31 29.48 5.01
C ALA A 371 -29.15 29.60 6.29
N TYR A 372 -28.54 30.01 7.41
CA TYR A 372 -29.23 30.24 8.67
C TYR A 372 -30.14 31.46 8.63
N SER A 373 -31.43 31.24 8.88
CA SER A 373 -32.46 32.28 8.93
C SER A 373 -32.69 32.71 10.38
N ARG A 374 -32.03 33.80 10.81
CA ARG A 374 -32.18 34.38 12.15
C ARG A 374 -33.64 34.81 12.41
N ARG A 375 -34.19 34.41 13.55
CA ARG A 375 -35.51 34.79 14.06
C ARG A 375 -35.36 35.74 15.28
N PRO A 376 -36.34 36.61 15.56
CA PRO A 376 -36.39 37.38 16.80
C PRO A 376 -36.48 36.41 18.00
N GLY A 377 -35.50 36.47 18.91
CA GLY A 377 -35.35 35.50 20.02
C GLY A 377 -34.05 34.69 19.99
N ASP A 378 -33.27 34.78 18.91
CA ASP A 378 -32.00 34.04 18.75
C ASP A 378 -30.80 34.65 19.50
N GLU A 379 -31.04 35.51 20.51
CA GLU A 379 -30.00 36.27 21.22
C GLU A 379 -29.05 35.38 22.05
N ASN A 380 -29.47 34.16 22.39
CA ASN A 380 -28.71 33.19 23.17
C ASN A 380 -27.82 32.24 22.34
N LEU A 381 -27.50 32.59 21.09
CA LEU A 381 -26.73 31.72 20.17
C LEU A 381 -25.41 31.22 20.80
N GLN A 382 -24.69 32.06 21.54
CA GLN A 382 -23.43 31.67 22.18
C GLN A 382 -23.64 30.59 23.26
N SER A 383 -24.68 30.74 24.09
CA SER A 383 -25.05 29.75 25.11
C SER A 383 -25.41 28.40 24.47
N ASN A 384 -26.14 28.44 23.35
CA ASN A 384 -26.55 27.24 22.64
C ASN A 384 -25.37 26.53 21.96
N LEU A 385 -24.40 27.29 21.43
CA LEU A 385 -23.15 26.73 20.91
C LEU A 385 -22.30 26.08 22.02
N ASP A 386 -22.29 26.66 23.23
CA ASP A 386 -21.60 26.05 24.36
C ASP A 386 -22.32 24.78 24.86
N GLY A 387 -23.65 24.73 24.78
CA GLY A 387 -24.43 23.50 24.95
C GLY A 387 -24.06 22.41 23.94
N VAL A 388 -23.98 22.74 22.65
CA VAL A 388 -23.53 21.83 21.58
C VAL A 388 -22.14 21.27 21.86
N LYS A 389 -21.20 22.09 22.36
CA LYS A 389 -19.86 21.62 22.76
C LYS A 389 -19.92 20.62 23.92
N LYS A 390 -20.78 20.85 24.93
CA LYS A 390 -21.00 19.92 26.05
C LYS A 390 -21.53 18.59 25.54
N THR A 391 -22.62 18.61 24.76
CA THR A 391 -23.17 17.40 24.12
C THR A 391 -22.08 16.67 23.36
N LEU A 392 -21.35 17.36 22.48
CA LEU A 392 -20.32 16.75 21.67
C LEU A 392 -19.26 16.04 22.51
N ALA A 393 -18.82 16.68 23.60
CA ALA A 393 -17.85 16.09 24.52
C ALA A 393 -18.40 14.82 25.20
N ASP A 394 -19.66 14.84 25.62
CA ASP A 394 -20.32 13.71 26.28
C ASP A 394 -20.58 12.56 25.28
N THR A 395 -21.03 12.85 24.07
CA THR A 395 -21.22 11.86 23.00
C THR A 395 -19.90 11.20 22.59
N ARG A 396 -18.80 11.96 22.48
CA ARG A 396 -17.46 11.41 22.21
C ARG A 396 -16.93 10.56 23.37
N ARG A 397 -17.31 10.87 24.61
CA ARG A 397 -16.97 10.05 25.78
C ARG A 397 -17.74 8.73 25.75
N ALA A 398 -19.05 8.79 25.49
CA ALA A 398 -19.92 7.61 25.42
C ALA A 398 -19.52 6.63 24.30
N THR A 399 -19.12 7.14 23.13
CA THR A 399 -18.73 6.34 21.96
C THR A 399 -17.21 6.12 21.85
N GLY A 400 -16.46 6.49 22.88
CA GLY A 400 -15.00 6.49 22.83
C GLY A 400 -14.35 5.12 22.63
N ILE A 401 -15.02 4.04 23.05
CA ILE A 401 -14.56 2.65 22.85
C ILE A 401 -14.79 2.21 21.40
N GLU A 402 -15.96 2.52 20.84
CA GLU A 402 -16.36 2.13 19.48
C GLU A 402 -15.46 2.76 18.42
N PHE A 403 -15.06 4.02 18.63
CA PHE A 403 -14.21 4.77 17.71
C PHE A 403 -12.74 4.87 18.15
N LEU A 404 -12.32 4.00 19.09
CA LEU A 404 -10.96 3.99 19.61
C LEU A 404 -9.91 3.80 18.52
N CYS A 405 -10.24 3.04 17.46
CA CYS A 405 -9.35 2.77 16.33
C CYS A 405 -8.91 4.04 15.59
N PHE A 406 -9.72 5.11 15.58
CA PHE A 406 -9.36 6.37 14.92
C PHE A 406 -8.48 7.28 15.77
N ARG A 407 -8.28 6.96 17.05
CA ARG A 407 -7.46 7.77 17.96
C ARG A 407 -5.97 7.52 17.71
N GLN A 408 -5.14 8.49 18.09
CA GLN A 408 -3.69 8.30 18.08
C GLN A 408 -3.31 7.16 19.03
N THR A 409 -2.93 6.02 18.47
CA THR A 409 -1.95 5.16 19.13
C THR A 409 -0.62 5.90 18.99
N LYS A 410 0.05 6.18 20.12
CA LYS A 410 1.49 6.51 20.04
C LYS A 410 2.11 5.32 19.32
N SER A 411 2.56 5.50 18.09
CA SER A 411 3.31 4.47 17.39
C SER A 411 4.46 4.08 18.32
N GLY A 412 4.44 2.81 18.72
CA GLY A 412 5.54 2.18 19.42
C GLY A 412 6.73 2.20 18.47
N SER A 413 7.49 3.29 18.50
CA SER A 413 8.92 3.20 18.29
C SER A 413 9.40 2.15 19.28
N ARG A 414 9.59 0.92 18.80
CA ARG A 414 10.23 -0.16 19.52
C ARG A 414 11.52 0.43 20.06
N ALA A 415 11.55 0.73 21.35
CA ALA A 415 12.65 1.43 21.98
C ALA A 415 13.90 0.63 21.69
N ALA A 416 14.84 1.22 20.94
CA ALA A 416 16.20 0.71 20.87
C ALA A 416 16.69 0.58 22.33
N PRO A 417 17.23 -0.56 22.74
CA PRO A 417 17.68 -0.74 24.10
C PRO A 417 18.82 0.25 24.35
N ARG A 418 18.59 1.22 25.24
CA ARG A 418 19.65 2.10 25.73
C ARG A 418 20.70 1.22 26.42
N THR A 419 21.83 1.02 25.75
CA THR A 419 23.06 0.54 26.36
C THR A 419 23.41 1.48 27.52
N ARG A 420 23.28 0.97 28.75
CA ARG A 420 23.86 1.60 29.93
C ARG A 420 25.37 1.39 29.84
N ASP A 421 26.08 2.41 29.39
CA ASP A 421 27.53 2.49 29.56
C ASP A 421 27.83 2.56 31.06
N LYS A 422 28.30 1.45 31.60
CA LYS A 422 28.98 1.37 32.88
C LYS A 422 30.45 1.19 32.56
N ASP A 423 31.19 2.29 32.51
CA ASP A 423 32.62 2.24 32.77
C ASP A 423 33.03 3.31 33.80
N LYS A 424 33.35 2.75 34.98
CA LYS A 424 34.43 3.15 35.89
C LYS A 424 35.67 3.62 35.10
N GLU A 425 36.57 4.48 35.55
CA GLU A 425 37.10 4.73 36.88
C GLU A 425 38.09 5.91 36.77
N ARG A 426 38.29 6.63 37.88
CA ARG A 426 39.57 7.23 38.33
C ARG A 426 40.47 7.93 37.29
N LYS A 427 40.57 9.26 37.40
CA LYS A 427 41.86 9.94 37.23
C LYS A 427 42.10 10.96 38.33
N GLY A 428 43.27 10.79 38.95
CA GLY A 428 43.68 11.42 40.19
C GLY A 428 43.86 12.93 40.09
N SER A 429 43.56 13.56 41.22
CA SER A 429 44.17 14.79 41.68
C SER A 429 45.69 14.70 41.55
N LYS A 430 46.30 15.64 40.85
CA LYS A 430 47.74 15.89 40.92
C LYS A 430 47.94 17.34 41.37
N ASP A 431 48.48 17.43 42.58
CA ASP A 431 49.06 18.61 43.18
C ASP A 431 50.16 19.20 42.28
N SER A 432 50.18 20.53 42.24
CA SER A 432 51.29 21.33 41.71
C SER A 432 52.01 22.00 42.88
N ALA A 433 53.15 21.44 43.27
CA ALA A 433 54.29 22.18 43.83
C ALA A 433 55.35 22.18 42.71
N GLY A 434 56.02 23.26 42.34
CA GLY A 434 56.73 24.16 43.25
C GLY A 434 58.22 23.79 43.24
N GLN A 435 58.90 24.02 42.11
CA GLN A 435 60.30 24.46 41.92
C GLN A 435 60.72 24.31 40.47
#